data_AF-A0A6F9ZZZ3-F1
#
_entry.id   AF-A0A6F9ZZZ3-F1
#
_cell.length_a   1.000
_cell.length_b   1.000
_cell.length_c   1.000
_cell.angle_alpha   90.00
_cell.angle_beta   90.00
_cell.angle_gamma   90.00
#
_symmetry.space_group_name_H-M   'P 1'
#
loop_
_entity.id
_entity.type
_entity.pdbx_description
1 polymer ?
#
loop_
_entity_poly.entity_id
_entity_poly.type
_entity_poly.pdbx_seq_one_letter_code
_entity_poly.pdbx_strand_id
1 'polypeptide(L)'
;MIVECPLCHASYPEDAVKALGETEAGKLFHCSCGFCGRSMMALMRENTGYVSTIGLVTDQTVVDAVRLTERPPISSDECIGAHVLLEEQSRDLIERLSSAG
;
A
#
# COMPACT_ATOMS: atom_id res chain seq x y z
N MET A 1 -16.70 -5.79 -6.16
CA MET A 1 -16.49 -4.36 -6.50
C MET A 1 -16.20 -3.62 -5.21
N ILE A 2 -15.20 -2.74 -5.19
CA ILE A 2 -14.86 -1.96 -3.99
C ILE A 2 -15.69 -0.68 -4.06
N VAL A 3 -16.71 -0.59 -3.21
CA VAL A 3 -17.71 0.50 -3.28
C VAL A 3 -17.72 1.37 -2.03
N GLU A 4 -17.17 0.87 -0.91
CA GLU A 4 -17.15 1.59 0.37
C GLU A 4 -15.83 1.38 1.12
N CYS A 5 -15.52 2.33 1.99
CA CYS A 5 -14.38 2.26 2.88
C CYS A 5 -14.62 1.19 3.96
N PRO A 6 -13.71 0.22 4.16
CA PRO A 6 -13.89 -0.88 5.11
C PRO A 6 -13.79 -0.44 6.59
N LEU A 7 -13.48 0.84 6.84
CA LEU A 7 -13.27 1.37 8.19
C LEU A 7 -14.41 2.29 8.65
N CYS A 8 -15.00 3.04 7.73
CA CYS A 8 -16.06 3.99 8.08
C CYS A 8 -17.33 3.82 7.23
N HIS A 9 -17.34 2.88 6.28
CA HIS A 9 -18.45 2.55 5.39
C HIS A 9 -18.96 3.70 4.50
N ALA A 10 -18.22 4.81 4.44
CA ALA A 10 -18.49 5.85 3.46
C ALA A 10 -18.24 5.29 2.04
N SER A 11 -19.15 5.59 1.12
CA SER A 11 -19.00 5.20 -0.29
C SER A 11 -17.81 5.91 -0.93
N TYR A 12 -17.08 5.19 -1.79
CA TYR A 12 -16.03 5.81 -2.60
C TYR A 12 -16.65 6.49 -3.83
N PRO A 13 -16.35 7.78 -4.08
CA PRO A 13 -16.60 8.35 -5.41
C PRO A 13 -15.67 7.71 -6.45
N GLU A 14 -16.03 7.77 -7.74
CA GLU A 14 -15.27 7.10 -8.81
C GLU A 14 -13.80 7.54 -8.88
N ASP A 15 -13.52 8.81 -8.60
CA ASP A 15 -12.18 9.38 -8.63
C ASP A 15 -11.30 8.98 -7.44
N ALA A 16 -11.91 8.50 -6.34
CA ALA A 16 -11.22 8.00 -5.16
C ALA A 16 -10.65 6.59 -5.32
N VAL A 17 -11.02 5.86 -6.39
CA VAL A 17 -10.50 4.52 -6.69
C VAL A 17 -9.62 4.60 -7.94
N LYS A 18 -8.32 4.37 -7.78
CA LYS A 18 -7.33 4.41 -8.86
C LYS A 18 -6.79 3.03 -9.14
N ALA A 19 -6.90 2.56 -10.39
CA ALA A 19 -6.19 1.36 -10.82
C ALA A 19 -4.69 1.67 -10.88
N LEU A 20 -3.88 0.85 -10.21
CA LEU A 20 -2.42 0.96 -10.22
C LEU A 20 -1.80 0.07 -11.31
N GLY A 21 -2.52 -0.96 -11.74
CA GLY A 21 -2.10 -1.86 -12.82
C GLY A 21 -2.59 -3.28 -12.65
N GLU A 22 -2.12 -4.15 -13.53
CA GLU A 22 -2.34 -5.58 -13.49
C GLU A 22 -1.04 -6.29 -13.14
N THR A 23 -1.15 -7.30 -12.28
CA THR A 23 -0.06 -8.18 -11.89
C THR A 23 -0.46 -9.61 -12.24
N GLU A 24 0.49 -10.56 -12.20
CA GLU A 24 0.13 -11.99 -12.16
C GLU A 24 -0.86 -12.30 -11.03
N ALA A 25 -0.89 -11.43 -10.01
CA ALA A 25 -1.77 -11.55 -8.86
C ALA A 25 -3.19 -11.01 -9.07
N GLY A 26 -3.49 -10.40 -10.22
CA GLY A 26 -4.76 -9.73 -10.49
C GLY A 26 -4.63 -8.20 -10.57
N LYS A 27 -5.78 -7.51 -10.55
CA LYS A 27 -5.87 -6.04 -10.70
C LYS A 27 -5.65 -5.37 -9.35
N LEU A 28 -4.75 -4.40 -9.30
CA LEU A 28 -4.43 -3.65 -8.09
C LEU A 28 -5.03 -2.25 -8.12
N PHE A 29 -5.65 -1.85 -7.02
CA PHE A 29 -6.29 -0.54 -6.85
C PHE A 29 -5.80 0.16 -5.59
N HIS A 30 -5.71 1.49 -5.65
CA HIS A 30 -5.59 2.37 -4.49
C HIS A 30 -6.92 3.09 -4.27
N CYS A 31 -7.41 3.09 -3.03
CA CYS A 31 -8.68 3.71 -2.65
C CYS A 31 -8.42 4.75 -1.56
N SER A 32 -8.79 6.01 -1.79
CA SER A 32 -8.61 7.12 -0.84
C SER A 32 -9.96 7.56 -0.25
N CYS A 33 -10.17 7.41 1.05
CA CYS A 33 -11.43 7.81 1.67
C CYS A 33 -11.42 9.29 2.04
N GLY A 34 -12.21 10.11 1.33
CA GLY A 34 -12.35 11.54 1.64
C GLY A 34 -13.04 11.84 2.98
N PHE A 35 -13.74 10.86 3.57
CA PHE A 35 -14.44 11.05 4.85
C PHE A 35 -13.55 10.86 6.07
N CYS A 36 -12.81 9.74 6.14
CA CYS A 36 -11.95 9.43 7.28
C CYS A 36 -10.45 9.64 7.01
N GLY A 37 -10.08 10.03 5.79
CA GLY A 37 -8.70 10.32 5.38
C GLY A 37 -7.79 9.10 5.22
N ARG A 38 -8.34 7.88 5.29
CA ARG A 38 -7.55 6.63 5.23
C ARG A 38 -7.49 6.08 3.81
N SER A 39 -6.38 5.42 3.52
CA SER A 39 -6.14 4.75 2.24
C SER A 39 -6.25 3.23 2.37
N MET A 40 -6.57 2.57 1.27
CA MET A 40 -6.58 1.12 1.15
C MET A 40 -6.00 0.71 -0.20
N MET A 41 -5.13 -0.29 -0.21
CA MET A 41 -4.78 -1.04 -1.41
C MET A 41 -5.71 -2.25 -1.54
N ALA A 42 -6.15 -2.55 -2.74
CA ALA A 42 -7.00 -3.71 -2.99
C ALA A 42 -6.53 -4.49 -4.20
N LEU A 43 -6.26 -5.78 -3.98
CA LEU A 43 -5.95 -6.73 -5.03
C LEU A 43 -7.22 -7.52 -5.37
N MET A 44 -7.72 -7.33 -6.58
CA MET A 44 -8.88 -8.02 -7.11
C MET A 44 -8.45 -9.18 -8.01
N ARG A 45 -8.92 -10.37 -7.67
CA ARG A 45 -8.71 -11.61 -8.42
C ARG A 45 -10.04 -12.04 -9.01
N GLU A 46 -10.07 -12.19 -10.33
CA GLU A 46 -11.19 -12.81 -11.03
C GLU A 46 -10.84 -14.29 -11.25
N ASN A 47 -11.62 -15.19 -10.66
CA ASN A 47 -11.53 -16.63 -10.86
C ASN A 47 -12.79 -17.12 -11.59
N THR A 48 -12.78 -18.35 -12.09
CA THR A 48 -13.94 -18.92 -12.79
C THR A 48 -15.16 -18.97 -11.86
N GLY A 49 -16.12 -18.08 -12.11
CA GLY A 49 -17.39 -18.01 -11.37
C GLY A 49 -17.39 -17.16 -10.11
N TYR A 50 -16.27 -16.55 -9.69
CA TYR A 50 -16.26 -15.64 -8.53
C TYR A 50 -15.13 -14.59 -8.59
N VAL A 51 -15.37 -13.46 -7.93
CA VAL A 51 -14.38 -12.40 -7.72
C VAL A 51 -14.00 -12.36 -6.25
N SER A 52 -12.72 -12.46 -5.94
CA SER A 52 -12.19 -12.23 -4.59
C SER A 52 -11.40 -10.93 -4.53
N THR A 53 -11.36 -10.33 -3.35
CA THR A 53 -10.60 -9.10 -3.13
C THR A 53 -9.86 -9.21 -1.80
N ILE A 54 -8.57 -8.94 -1.82
CA ILE A 54 -7.74 -8.80 -0.63
C ILE A 54 -7.45 -7.32 -0.46
N GLY A 55 -7.86 -6.76 0.68
CA GLY A 55 -7.64 -5.36 1.03
C GLY A 55 -6.57 -5.20 2.09
N LEU A 56 -5.75 -4.15 1.96
CA LEU A 56 -4.77 -3.72 2.95
C LEU A 56 -4.99 -2.23 3.24
N VAL A 57 -5.34 -1.90 4.49
CA VAL A 57 -5.38 -0.51 4.93
C VAL A 57 -3.95 0.02 5.03
N THR A 58 -3.72 1.21 4.52
CA THR A 58 -2.40 1.84 4.47
C THR A 58 -2.51 3.35 4.65
N ASP A 59 -1.40 3.98 5.01
CA ASP A 59 -1.19 5.43 5.02
C ASP A 59 -0.64 5.96 3.69
N GLN A 60 -0.35 5.09 2.72
CA GLN A 60 0.16 5.50 1.42
C GLN A 60 -0.80 6.45 0.72
N THR A 61 -0.25 7.56 0.23
CA THR A 61 -0.92 8.38 -0.78
C THR A 61 -0.97 7.63 -2.12
N VAL A 62 -1.80 8.07 -3.06
CA VAL A 62 -1.80 7.49 -4.41
C VAL A 62 -0.43 7.60 -5.08
N VAL A 63 0.30 8.70 -4.83
CA VAL A 63 1.63 8.94 -5.37
C VAL A 63 2.64 7.94 -4.79
N ASP A 64 2.57 7.68 -3.49
CA ASP A 64 3.39 6.65 -2.85
C ASP A 64 3.07 5.26 -3.38
N ALA A 65 1.79 4.94 -3.54
CA ALA A 65 1.36 3.64 -4.04
C ALA A 65 1.91 3.37 -5.44
N VAL A 66 1.81 4.35 -6.37
CA VAL A 66 2.41 4.24 -7.72
C VAL A 66 3.92 4.05 -7.63
N ARG A 67 4.62 4.90 -6.87
CA ARG A 67 6.08 4.84 -6.71
C ARG A 67 6.54 3.50 -6.12
N LEU A 68 5.80 2.93 -5.17
CA LEU A 68 6.15 1.69 -4.50
C LEU A 68 5.81 0.46 -5.33
N THR A 69 4.78 0.51 -6.19
CA THR A 69 4.49 -0.58 -7.13
C THR A 69 5.58 -0.76 -8.20
N GLU A 70 6.34 0.30 -8.49
CA GLU A 70 7.47 0.25 -9.43
C GLU A 70 8.76 -0.26 -8.78
N ARG A 71 8.78 -0.45 -7.45
CA ARG A 71 9.96 -0.94 -6.73
C ARG A 71 9.94 -2.45 -6.58
N PRO A 72 11.13 -3.10 -6.53
CA PRO A 72 11.22 -4.51 -6.19
C PRO A 72 10.59 -4.81 -4.82
N PRO A 73 10.00 -6.00 -4.63
CA PRO A 73 9.59 -6.47 -3.32
C PRO A 73 10.74 -6.48 -2.33
N ILE A 74 10.47 -6.15 -1.07
CA ILE A 74 11.45 -6.23 0.02
C ILE A 74 11.85 -7.69 0.21
N SER A 75 13.16 -7.96 0.15
CA SER A 75 13.74 -9.28 0.37
C SER A 75 13.92 -9.60 1.86
N SER A 76 14.13 -10.89 2.16
CA SER A 76 14.44 -11.33 3.52
C SER A 76 15.74 -10.70 4.05
N ASP A 77 16.74 -10.53 3.19
CA ASP A 77 18.05 -9.99 3.58
C ASP A 77 17.95 -8.51 3.92
N GLU A 78 17.12 -7.75 3.19
CA GLU A 78 16.80 -6.36 3.53
C GLU A 78 16.07 -6.26 4.87
N CYS A 79 15.13 -7.17 5.17
CA CYS A 79 14.45 -7.21 6.47
C CYS A 79 15.45 -7.48 7.62
N ILE A 80 16.37 -8.43 7.43
CA ILE A 80 17.42 -8.75 8.43
C ILE A 80 18.36 -7.55 8.59
N GLY A 81 18.78 -6.94 7.49
CA GLY A 81 19.63 -5.74 7.51
C GLY A 81 18.96 -4.57 8.25
N ALA A 82 17.67 -4.34 8.01
CA ALA A 82 16.90 -3.34 8.73
C ALA A 82 16.82 -3.64 10.23
N HIS A 83 16.61 -4.90 10.63
CA HIS A 83 16.61 -5.29 12.04
C HIS A 83 17.95 -5.00 12.72
N VAL A 84 19.07 -5.41 12.12
CA VAL A 84 20.42 -5.15 12.65
C VAL A 84 20.68 -3.64 12.76
N LEU A 85 20.32 -2.88 11.73
CA LEU A 85 20.47 -1.42 11.72
C LEU A 85 19.66 -0.75 12.85
N LEU A 86 18.44 -1.21 13.11
CA LEU A 86 17.59 -0.68 14.17
C LEU A 86 18.09 -1.04 15.57
N GLU A 87 18.55 -2.27 15.79
CA GLU A 87 19.02 -2.73 17.11
C GLU A 87 20.41 -2.18 17.46
N GLU A 88 21.35 -2.25 16.52
CA GLU A 88 22.76 -1.99 16.80
C GLU A 88 23.20 -0.56 16.43
N GLN A 89 22.48 0.08 15.51
CA GLN A 89 22.91 1.31 14.84
C GLN A 89 21.82 2.41 14.80
N SER A 90 20.82 2.33 15.70
CA SER A 90 19.68 3.27 15.71
C SER A 90 20.06 4.74 15.77
N ARG A 91 21.12 5.12 16.50
CA ARG A 91 21.58 6.52 16.59
C ARG A 91 22.11 7.03 15.24
N ASP A 92 23.00 6.28 14.61
CA ASP A 92 23.54 6.62 13.27
C ASP A 92 22.40 6.70 12.25
N LEU A 93 21.45 5.75 12.31
CA LEU A 93 20.27 5.78 11.45
C LEU A 93 19.46 7.08 11.61
N ILE A 94 19.20 7.51 12.85
CA ILE A 94 18.45 8.75 13.12
C ILE A 94 19.20 9.97 12.57
N GLU A 95 20.51 10.05 12.75
CA GLU A 95 21.32 11.16 12.24
C GLU A 95 21.29 11.22 10.70
N ARG A 96 21.37 10.06 10.03
CA ARG A 96 21.28 9.95 8.56
C ARG A 96 19.90 10.33 8.03
N LEU A 97 18.83 9.89 8.68
CA LEU A 97 17.46 10.25 8.27
C LEU A 97 17.17 11.74 8.50
N SER A 98 17.72 12.32 9.56
CA SER A 98 17.55 13.74 9.89
C SER A 98 18.33 14.68 8.96
N SER A 99 19.40 14.19 8.31
CA SER A 99 20.21 14.93 7.35
C SER A 99 19.80 14.71 5.89
N ALA A 100 18.85 13.80 5.63
CA ALA A 100 18.37 13.45 4.30
C ALA A 100 17.09 14.18 3.87
N GLY A 101 16.52 15.02 4.74
CA GLY A 101 15.37 15.90 4.45
C GLY A 101 15.82 17.29 4.03
#